data_AF-A0A2V8K096-F1
#
_entry.id   AF-A0A2V8K096-F1
#
_cell.length_a   1.000
_cell.length_b   1.000
_cell.length_c   1.000
_cell.angle_alpha   90.00
_cell.angle_beta   90.00
_cell.angle_gamma   90.00
#
_symmetry.space_group_name_H-M   'P 1'
#
loop_
_entity.id
_entity.type
_entity.pdbx_description
1 polymer ?
#
loop_
_entity_poly.entity_id
_entity_poly.type
_entity_poly.pdbx_seq_one_letter_code
_entity_poly.pdbx_strand_id
1 'polypeptide(L)' 'MKKTYENVDFEPVTFEPVTTESGTPNIRILLVDAHTLFLAGLCCLMRDEPGLTVVGQAVNAAEAIACA' A
#
# COMPACT_ATOMS: atom_id res chain seq x y z
N MET A 1 26.41 -43.67 -22.08
CA MET A 1 25.47 -42.98 -23.00
C MET A 1 25.40 -41.51 -22.57
N LYS A 2 26.08 -40.59 -23.26
CA LYS A 2 26.06 -39.15 -22.92
C LYS A 2 24.81 -38.53 -23.57
N LYS A 3 23.83 -38.10 -22.78
CA LYS A 3 22.72 -37.28 -23.27
C LYS A 3 23.25 -35.84 -23.36
N THR A 4 23.45 -35.36 -24.59
CA THR A 4 23.70 -33.96 -24.90
C THR A 4 22.36 -33.23 -24.83
N TYR A 5 22.22 -32.26 -23.92
CA TYR A 5 21.06 -31.36 -23.89
C TYR A 5 21.33 -30.25 -24.91
N GLU A 6 20.42 -30.09 -25.86
CA GLU A 6 20.42 -28.97 -26.81
C GLU A 6 20.35 -27.64 -26.06
N ASN A 7 21.15 -26.67 -26.51
CA ASN A 7 21.10 -25.31 -26.02
C ASN A 7 19.74 -24.71 -26.39
N VAL A 8 18.95 -24.33 -25.38
CA VAL A 8 17.72 -23.57 -25.61
C VAL A 8 18.14 -22.11 -25.65
N ASP A 9 17.99 -21.47 -26.80
CA ASP A 9 18.20 -20.03 -26.94
C ASP A 9 17.11 -19.30 -26.13
N PHE A 10 17.51 -18.65 -25.05
CA PHE A 10 16.63 -17.77 -24.28
C PHE A 10 16.70 -16.37 -24.88
N GLU A 11 15.63 -15.94 -25.53
CA GLU A 11 15.48 -14.54 -25.95
C GLU A 11 15.49 -13.63 -24.69
N PRO A 12 16.24 -12.51 -24.70
CA PRO A 12 16.26 -11.59 -23.57
C PRO A 12 14.89 -10.95 -23.41
N VAL A 13 14.20 -11.26 -22.31
CA VAL A 13 12.96 -10.56 -21.94
C VAL A 13 13.33 -9.13 -21.56
N THR A 14 13.02 -8.17 -22.42
CA THR A 14 13.10 -6.75 -22.10
C THR A 14 11.91 -6.38 -21.21
N PHE A 15 12.18 -5.99 -19.97
CA PHE A 15 11.16 -5.40 -19.11
C PHE A 15 11.04 -3.92 -19.47
N GLU A 16 9.86 -3.50 -19.90
CA GLU A 16 9.59 -2.07 -20.02
C GLU A 16 9.61 -1.44 -18.62
N PRO A 17 10.25 -0.27 -18.45
CA PRO A 17 10.22 0.42 -17.18
C PRO A 17 8.77 0.79 -16.87
N VAL A 18 8.24 0.31 -15.74
CA VAL A 18 7.01 0.86 -15.18
C VAL A 18 7.26 2.33 -14.90
N THR A 19 6.71 3.20 -15.73
CA THR A 19 6.61 4.62 -15.44
C THR A 19 5.53 4.78 -14.37
N THR A 20 5.94 4.81 -13.11
CA THR A 20 5.06 5.33 -12.05
C THR A 20 4.85 6.81 -12.34
N GLU A 21 3.63 7.15 -12.78
CA GLU A 21 3.12 8.51 -12.81
C GLU A 21 3.56 9.24 -11.53
N SER A 22 4.21 10.39 -11.66
CA SER A 22 4.84 11.16 -10.58
C SER A 22 3.84 11.87 -9.64
N GLY A 23 2.58 11.44 -9.63
CA GLY A 23 1.62 11.87 -8.63
C GLY A 23 1.91 11.16 -7.32
N THR A 24 2.01 11.91 -6.22
CA THR A 24 2.04 11.31 -4.89
C THR A 24 0.77 10.45 -4.73
N PRO A 25 0.88 9.12 -4.60
CA PRO A 25 -0.29 8.26 -4.54
C PRO A 25 -1.12 8.67 -3.32
N ASN A 26 -2.40 8.99 -3.54
CA ASN A 26 -3.30 9.40 -2.46
C ASN A 26 -3.87 8.15 -1.76
N ILE A 27 -3.14 7.67 -0.76
CA ILE A 27 -3.48 6.52 0.07
C ILE A 27 -4.52 6.96 1.11
N ARG A 28 -5.71 6.37 1.02
CA ARG A 28 -6.83 6.60 1.96
C ARG A 28 -6.72 5.64 3.14
N ILE A 29 -6.76 6.18 4.35
CA ILE A 29 -6.54 5.44 5.59
C ILE A 29 -7.77 5.54 6.49
N LEU A 30 -8.24 4.39 6.99
CA LEU A 30 -9.18 4.30 8.12
C LEU A 30 -8.39 3.86 9.36
N LEU A 31 -8.44 4.66 10.42
CA LEU A 31 -7.75 4.34 11.69
C LEU A 31 -8.70 3.61 12.64
N VAL A 32 -8.26 2.50 13.22
CA VAL A 32 -9.09 1.69 14.14
C VAL A 32 -8.30 1.33 15.39
N ASP A 33 -8.70 1.86 16.54
CA ASP A 33 -8.13 1.52 17.85
C ASP A 33 -9.13 1.85 18.96
N ALA A 34 -9.24 1.02 20.00
CA ALA A 34 -10.13 1.26 21.14
C ALA A 34 -9.73 2.48 22.00
N HIS A 35 -8.53 3.03 21.81
CA HIS A 35 -8.01 4.14 22.60
C HIS A 35 -8.04 5.46 21.83
N THR A 36 -8.92 6.37 22.26
CA THR A 36 -9.11 7.68 21.62
C THR A 36 -7.84 8.55 21.62
N LEU A 37 -6.98 8.44 22.64
CA LEU A 37 -5.69 9.14 22.68
C LEU A 37 -4.74 8.69 21.57
N PHE A 38 -4.74 7.39 21.25
CA PHE A 38 -3.92 6.83 20.18
C PHE A 38 -4.40 7.30 18.80
N LEU A 39 -5.71 7.25 18.58
CA LEU A 39 -6.33 7.76 17.34
C LEU A 39 -6.01 9.25 17.11
N ALA A 40 -6.10 10.07 18.16
CA ALA A 40 -5.75 11.49 18.08
C ALA A 40 -4.27 11.71 17.74
N GLY A 41 -3.36 10.99 18.40
CA GLY A 41 -1.93 11.06 18.11
C GLY A 41 -1.61 10.64 16.67
N LEU A 42 -2.18 9.53 16.21
CA LEU A 42 -1.96 9.03 14.87
C LEU A 42 -2.53 9.96 13.80
N CYS A 43 -3.71 10.55 14.02
CA CYS A 43 -4.24 11.60 13.13
C CYS A 43 -3.31 12.81 13.00
N CYS A 44 -2.69 13.23 14.11
CA CYS A 44 -1.73 14.33 14.08
C CYS A 44 -0.49 13.97 13.23
N LEU A 45 0.05 12.76 13.40
CA LEU A 45 1.21 12.30 12.62
C LEU A 45 0.88 12.18 11.13
N MET A 46 -0.27 11.59 10.78
CA MET A 46 -0.65 11.35 9.38
C MET A 46 -0.99 12.63 8.61
N ARG A 47 -1.33 13.73 9.29
CA ARG A 47 -1.64 15.02 8.64
C ARG A 47 -0.47 15.58 7.85
N ASP A 48 0.74 15.35 8.34
CA ASP A 48 1.95 15.95 7.78
C ASP A 48 2.62 15.04 6.73
N GLU A 49 2.08 13.83 6.51
CA GLU A 49 2.62 12.84 5.58
C GLU A 49 2.05 13.01 4.16
N PRO A 50 2.88 13.42 3.17
CA PRO A 50 2.41 13.61 1.80
C PRO A 50 1.90 12.31 1.18
N GLY A 51 0.73 12.39 0.54
CA GLY A 51 0.10 11.23 -0.10
C GLY A 51 -0.73 10.37 0.85
N LEU A 52 -0.79 10.67 2.15
CA LEU A 52 -1.71 10.00 3.07
C LEU A 52 -2.92 10.88 3.35
N THR A 53 -4.12 10.28 3.36
CA THR A 53 -5.36 10.95 3.76
C THR A 53 -6.11 10.07 4.74
N VAL A 54 -6.29 10.54 5.97
CA VAL A 54 -7.20 9.89 6.93
C VAL A 54 -8.63 10.20 6.51
N VAL A 55 -9.40 9.15 6.18
CA VAL A 55 -10.79 9.26 5.70
C VAL A 55 -11.82 8.89 6.76
N GLY A 56 -11.37 8.35 7.90
CA GLY A 56 -12.24 7.99 9.01
C GLY A 56 -11.46 7.48 10.22
N GLN A 57 -12.16 7.36 11.33
CA GLN A 57 -11.68 6.79 12.58
C GLN A 57 -12.77 5.91 13.19
N ALA A 58 -12.40 4.85 13.88
CA ALA A 58 -13.32 3.96 14.59
C ALA A 58 -12.68 3.43 15.88
N VAL A 59 -13.48 3.27 16.94
CA VAL A 59 -12.99 2.68 18.21
C VAL A 59 -13.25 1.17 18.33
N ASN A 60 -13.92 0.59 17.34
CA ASN A 60 -14.22 -0.84 17.29
C ASN A 60 -14.48 -1.31 15.85
N ALA A 61 -14.63 -2.62 15.68
CA ALA A 61 -14.87 -3.22 14.38
C ALA A 61 -16.23 -2.82 13.75
N ALA A 62 -17.27 -2.66 14.56
CA ALA A 62 -18.60 -2.29 14.04
C ALA A 62 -18.59 -0.89 13.43
N GLU A 63 -17.98 0.08 14.12
CA GLU A 63 -17.74 1.42 13.59
C GLU A 63 -16.82 1.42 12.36
N ALA A 64 -15.76 0.61 12.39
CA ALA A 64 -14.82 0.54 11.26
C ALA A 64 -15.52 0.07 9.98
N ILE A 65 -16.38 -0.95 10.08
CA ILE A 65 -17.17 -1.45 8.94
C ILE A 65 -18.17 -0.38 8.47
N ALA A 66 -18.75 0.42 9.37
CA ALA A 66 -19.65 1.50 8.99
C ALA A 66 -18.95 2.69 8.30
N CYS A 67 -17.62 2.81 8.45
CA CYS A 67 -16.79 3.84 7.81
C CYS A 67 -16.13 3.38 6.49
N ALA A 68 -16.21 2.08 6.16
CA ALA A 68 -15.62 1.50 4.94
C ALA A 68 -16.51 1.74 3.70
#